data_AF-A0A7X8X9I1-F1
#
_entry.id   AF-A0A7X8X9I1-F1
#
_cell.length_a   1.000
_cell.length_b   1.000
_cell.length_c   1.000
_cell.angle_alpha   90.00
_cell.angle_beta   90.00
_cell.angle_gamma   90.00
#
_symmetry.space_group_name_H-M   'P 1'
#
loop_
_entity.id
_entity.type
_entity.pdbx_description
1 polymer ?
#
loop_
_entity_poly.entity_id
_entity_poly.type
_entity_poly.pdbx_seq_one_letter_code
_entity_poly.pdbx_strand_id
1 'polypeptide(L)' 'MGHKELANAIVIQAVKDYRDQVLWLKAHRPLDEDDEKDADYIDAVAEKESIERFFLGGWFSMLTDLDGKVLLEKLKCEVV' A
#
# COMPACT_ATOMS: atom_id res chain seq x y z
N MET A 1 23.50 15.77 -3.78
CA MET A 1 22.64 15.17 -2.74
C MET A 1 21.16 15.21 -3.12
N GLY A 2 20.76 14.95 -4.38
CA GLY A 2 19.38 15.24 -4.83
C GLY A 2 18.41 14.06 -4.93
N HIS A 3 18.88 12.81 -4.96
CA HIS A 3 18.01 11.67 -5.30
C HIS A 3 17.44 10.94 -4.08
N LYS A 4 18.15 10.97 -2.95
CA LYS A 4 17.71 10.29 -1.72
C LYS A 4 16.48 10.93 -1.08
N GLU A 5 16.37 12.26 -1.14
CA GLU A 5 15.22 12.98 -0.57
C GLU A 5 13.94 12.68 -1.33
N LEU A 6 14.01 12.67 -2.67
CA LEU A 6 12.88 12.30 -3.53
C LEU A 6 12.49 10.83 -3.34
N ALA A 7 13.47 9.93 -3.30
CA ALA A 7 13.25 8.52 -3.03
C ALA A 7 12.50 8.30 -1.70
N ASN A 8 12.98 8.95 -0.63
CA ASN A 8 12.35 8.88 0.68
C ASN A 8 10.95 9.48 0.67
N ALA A 9 10.73 10.60 -0.03
CA ALA A 9 9.41 11.22 -0.14
C ALA A 9 8.40 10.31 -0.85
N ILE A 10 8.80 9.64 -1.93
CA ILE A 10 7.96 8.65 -2.64
C ILE A 10 7.60 7.50 -1.71
N VAL A 11 8.56 6.97 -0.95
CA VAL A 11 8.31 5.88 0.00
C VAL A 11 7.35 6.32 1.11
N ILE A 12 7.54 7.51 1.69
CA ILE A 12 6.63 8.05 2.71
C ILE A 12 5.22 8.23 2.14
N GLN A 13 5.10 8.70 0.89
CA GLN A 13 3.80 8.85 0.25
C GLN A 13 3.12 7.49 0.04
N ALA A 14 3.82 6.51 -0.52
CA ALA A 14 3.29 5.15 -0.70
C ALA A 14 2.83 4.51 0.62
N VAL A 15 3.54 4.79 1.74
CA VAL A 15 3.15 4.33 3.07
C VAL A 15 1.82 4.96 3.52
N LYS A 16 1.62 6.26 3.26
CA LYS A 16 0.37 6.95 3.58
C LYS A 16 -0.77 6.42 2.73
N ASP A 17 -0.57 6.33 1.43
CA ASP A 17 -1.56 5.83 0.48
C ASP A 17 -2.00 4.39 0.87
N TYR A 18 -1.05 3.53 1.27
CA TYR A 18 -1.38 2.19 1.77
C TYR A 18 -2.28 2.22 3.00
N ARG A 19 -1.97 3.07 3.97
CA ARG A 19 -2.74 3.17 5.22
C ARG A 19 -4.15 3.67 4.95
N ASP A 20 -4.28 4.72 4.15
CA ASP A 20 -5.57 5.30 3.80
C ASP A 20 -6.42 4.28 3.04
N GLN A 21 -5.82 3.51 2.12
CA GLN A 21 -6.51 2.45 1.39
C GLN A 21 -7.01 1.32 2.30
N VAL A 22 -6.17 0.85 3.22
CA VAL A 22 -6.57 -0.22 4.14
C VAL A 22 -7.63 0.27 5.13
N LEU A 23 -7.54 1.53 5.59
CA LEU A 23 -8.59 2.14 6.41
C LEU A 23 -9.91 2.27 5.65
N TRP A 24 -9.86 2.67 4.38
CA TRP A 24 -11.03 2.76 3.52
C TRP A 24 -11.67 1.38 3.32
N LEU A 25 -10.88 0.35 3.01
CA LEU A 25 -11.35 -1.03 2.87
C LEU A 25 -11.93 -1.60 4.18
N LYS A 26 -11.40 -1.19 5.34
CA LYS A 26 -11.95 -1.56 6.65
C LYS A 26 -13.28 -0.87 6.93
N ALA A 27 -13.40 0.41 6.56
CA ALA A 27 -14.60 1.20 6.75
C ALA A 27 -15.73 0.75 5.81
N HIS A 28 -15.38 0.37 4.58
CA HIS A 28 -16.27 -0.15 3.55
C HIS A 28 -16.20 -1.67 3.47
N ARG A 29 -16.09 -2.33 4.63
CA ARG A 29 -16.08 -3.79 4.66
C ARG A 29 -17.40 -4.31 4.05
N PRO A 30 -17.34 -5.20 3.05
CA PRO A 30 -18.53 -5.77 2.43
C PRO A 30 -19.36 -6.50 3.49
N LEU A 31 -20.66 -6.23 3.52
CA LEU A 31 -21.59 -6.87 4.45
C LEU A 31 -22.19 -8.13 3.82
N ASP A 32 -22.37 -8.11 2.50
CA ASP A 32 -22.91 -9.20 1.69
C ASP A 32 -22.05 -9.51 0.44
N GLU A 33 -22.27 -10.66 -0.20
CA GLU A 33 -21.53 -11.11 -1.40
C GLU A 33 -21.65 -10.15 -2.61
N ASP A 34 -22.73 -9.36 -2.67
CA ASP A 34 -22.93 -8.35 -3.71
C ASP A 34 -22.05 -7.11 -3.49
N ASP A 35 -21.71 -6.77 -2.24
CA ASP A 35 -20.79 -5.66 -1.93
C ASP A 35 -19.33 -6.02 -2.30
N GLU A 36 -18.95 -7.30 -2.21
CA GLU A 36 -17.63 -7.77 -2.66
C GLU A 36 -17.42 -7.62 -4.17
N LYS A 37 -18.52 -7.50 -4.92
CA LYS A 37 -18.55 -7.29 -6.36
C LYS A 37 -18.69 -5.84 -6.77
N ASP A 38 -18.79 -4.93 -5.80
CA ASP A 38 -18.81 -3.51 -6.10
C ASP A 38 -17.50 -3.11 -6.80
N ALA A 39 -17.62 -2.36 -7.89
CA ALA A 39 -16.48 -1.90 -8.66
C ALA A 39 -15.53 -1.07 -7.78
N ASP A 40 -16.08 -0.26 -6.86
CA ASP A 40 -15.30 0.57 -5.95
C ASP A 40 -14.49 -0.28 -4.97
N TYR A 41 -15.06 -1.39 -4.47
CA TYR A 41 -14.35 -2.31 -3.59
C TYR A 41 -13.26 -3.09 -4.33
N ILE A 42 -13.55 -3.57 -5.54
CA ILE A 42 -12.59 -4.29 -6.38
C ILE A 42 -11.40 -3.38 -6.74
N ASP A 43 -11.68 -2.15 -7.18
CA ASP A 43 -10.64 -1.16 -7.49
C ASP A 43 -9.82 -0.84 -6.25
N ALA A 44 -10.47 -0.69 -5.08
CA ALA A 44 -9.76 -0.40 -3.86
C ALA A 44 -8.80 -1.53 -3.43
N VAL A 45 -9.22 -2.78 -3.60
CA VAL A 45 -8.37 -3.97 -3.37
C VAL A 45 -7.23 -4.02 -4.39
N ALA A 46 -7.50 -3.77 -5.67
CA ALA A 46 -6.48 -3.77 -6.72
C ALA A 46 -5.42 -2.67 -6.50
N GLU A 47 -5.85 -1.49 -6.04
CA GLU A 47 -4.96 -0.39 -5.70
C GLU A 47 -4.06 -0.73 -4.50
N LYS A 48 -4.63 -1.35 -3.45
CA LYS A 48 -3.84 -1.91 -2.35
C LYS A 48 -2.78 -2.88 -2.88
N GLU A 49 -3.15 -3.84 -3.71
CA GLU A 49 -2.20 -4.81 -4.29
C GLU A 49 -1.11 -4.15 -5.14
N SER A 50 -1.44 -3.08 -5.88
CA SER A 50 -0.49 -2.30 -6.65
C SER A 50 0.57 -1.66 -5.74
N ILE A 51 0.15 -1.10 -4.61
CA ILE A 51 1.05 -0.52 -3.61
C ILE A 51 1.93 -1.62 -2.97
N GLU A 52 1.37 -2.80 -2.68
CA GLU A 52 2.16 -3.93 -2.17
C GLU A 52 3.22 -4.40 -3.18
N ARG A 53 2.87 -4.47 -4.47
CA ARG A 53 3.81 -4.78 -5.54
C ARG A 53 4.88 -3.70 -5.70
N PHE A 54 4.56 -2.44 -5.44
CA PHE A 54 5.56 -1.37 -5.44
C PHE A 54 6.61 -1.62 -4.35
N PHE A 55 6.19 -1.90 -3.11
CA PHE A 55 7.10 -2.18 -1.99
C PHE A 55 7.92 -3.47 -2.19
N LEU A 56 7.31 -4.51 -2.76
CA LEU A 56 7.98 -5.78 -3.07
C LEU A 56 8.77 -5.75 -4.40
N GLY A 57 8.64 -4.66 -5.16
CA GLY A 57 9.20 -4.51 -6.49
C GLY A 57 10.65 -4.08 -6.47
N GLY A 58 11.39 -4.42 -7.53
CA GLY A 58 12.80 -4.07 -7.68
C GLY A 58 13.09 -2.56 -7.67
N TRP A 59 12.09 -1.72 -7.96
CA TRP A 59 12.21 -0.26 -7.88
C TRP A 59 12.42 0.19 -6.42
N PHE A 60 11.66 -0.34 -5.45
CA PHE A 60 11.81 0.03 -4.04
C PHE A 60 13.20 -0.29 -3.50
N SER A 61 13.72 -1.49 -3.84
CA SER A 61 15.08 -1.91 -3.49
C SER A 61 16.17 -1.10 -4.22
N MET A 62 15.85 -0.43 -5.32
CA MET A 62 16.77 0.45 -6.03
C MET A 62 16.77 1.87 -5.47
N LEU A 63 15.65 2.32 -4.91
CA LEU A 63 15.49 3.64 -4.28
C LEU A 63 16.01 3.66 -2.84
N THR A 64 15.90 2.54 -2.14
CA THR A 64 16.26 2.43 -0.72
C THR A 64 16.95 1.10 -0.44
N ASP A 65 17.89 1.10 0.51
CA ASP A 65 18.48 -0.13 1.06
C ASP A 65 17.53 -0.83 2.08
N LEU A 66 16.26 -0.43 2.13
CA LEU A 66 15.27 -1.00 3.06
C LEU A 66 14.62 -2.24 2.44
N ASP A 67 14.30 -3.21 3.29
CA ASP A 67 13.49 -4.35 2.89
C ASP A 67 12.01 -3.95 2.84
N GLY A 68 11.50 -3.76 1.63
CA GLY A 68 10.10 -3.38 1.39
C GLY A 68 9.11 -4.43 1.87
N LYS A 69 9.51 -5.70 1.99
CA LYS A 69 8.68 -6.76 2.57
C LYS A 69 8.50 -6.55 4.07
N VAL A 70 9.58 -6.26 4.79
CA VAL A 70 9.54 -5.96 6.23
C VAL A 70 8.72 -4.70 6.50
N LEU A 71 8.85 -3.68 5.65
CA LEU A 71 8.05 -2.46 5.74
C LEU A 71 6.56 -2.78 5.58
N LEU A 72 6.21 -3.55 4.54
CA LEU A 72 4.84 -3.94 4.26
C LEU A 72 4.23 -4.81 5.37
N GLU A 73 4.97 -5.76 5.93
CA GLU A 73 4.51 -6.57 7.07
C GLU A 73 4.20 -5.69 8.29
N LYS A 74 5.05 -4.70 8.59
CA LYS A 74 4.78 -3.75 9.67
C LYS A 74 3.52 -2.92 9.41
N LEU A 75 3.31 -2.45 8.18
CA LEU A 75 2.10 -1.70 7.81
C LEU A 75 0.85 -2.57 7.95
N LYS A 76 0.90 -3.82 7.49
CA LYS A 76 -0.19 -4.77 7.66
C LYS A 76 -0.52 -4.99 9.13
N CYS A 77 0.47 -5.12 10.02
CA CYS A 77 0.24 -5.25 11.45
C CYS A 77 -0.28 -3.97 12.12
N GLU A 78 0.16 -2.79 11.67
CA GLU A 78 -0.28 -1.50 12.23
C GLU A 78 -1.74 -1.19 11.88
N VAL A 79 -2.16 -1.52 10.65
CA VAL A 79 -3.51 -1.28 10.16
C VAL A 79 -4.37 -2.55 10.28
N VAL A 80 -4.01 -3.52 11.14
CA VAL A 80 -4.84 -4.70 11.50
C VAL A 80 -5.87 -4.38 12.57
#